data_AF-A0A1S1LRE7-F1
#
_entry.id   AF-A0A1S1LRE7-F1
#
_cell.length_a   1.000
_cell.length_b   1.000
_cell.length_c   1.000
_cell.angle_alpha   90.00
_cell.angle_beta   90.00
_cell.angle_gamma   90.00
#
_symmetry.space_group_name_H-M   'P 1'
#
loop_
_entity.id
_entity.type
_entity.pdbx_description
1 polymer ?
#
loop_
_entity_poly.entity_id
_entity_poly.type
_entity_poly.pdbx_seq_one_letter_code
_entity_poly.pdbx_strand_id
1 'polypeptide(L)'
;MVSAHHPAVTVRTCFAINCSDCDETLEVEGAPVHFTSADDALSAARGADWMVVAALEVLLCPECVQQRACAALGHTWPDDPDAVIDGTELRYCRRECGEQKLRDINDQEAP
;
A
#
# COMPACT_ATOMS: atom_id res chain seq x y z
N MET A 1 -16.26 8.02 -32.82
CA MET A 1 -16.38 7.26 -31.55
C MET A 1 -15.95 5.83 -31.85
N VAL A 2 -14.81 5.39 -31.31
CA VAL A 2 -14.33 4.00 -31.49
C VAL A 2 -14.98 3.16 -30.40
N SER A 3 -15.71 2.11 -30.78
CA SER A 3 -16.31 1.15 -29.84
C SER A 3 -15.28 0.10 -29.43
N ALA A 4 -15.36 -0.38 -28.19
CA ALA A 4 -14.55 -1.51 -27.72
C ALA A 4 -14.76 -2.81 -28.53
N HIS A 5 -15.84 -2.88 -29.31
CA HIS A 5 -16.16 -4.01 -30.20
C HIS A 5 -15.68 -3.82 -31.65
N HIS A 6 -14.91 -2.77 -31.93
CA HIS A 6 -14.36 -2.56 -33.27
C HIS A 6 -13.33 -3.65 -33.59
N PRO A 7 -13.30 -4.25 -34.79
CA PRO A 7 -12.39 -5.36 -35.12
C PRO A 7 -10.90 -5.01 -35.05
N ALA A 8 -10.54 -3.72 -35.01
CA ALA A 8 -9.18 -3.26 -34.76
C ALA A 8 -8.83 -3.07 -33.27
N VAL A 9 -9.77 -3.29 -32.35
CA VAL A 9 -9.58 -3.22 -30.90
C VAL A 9 -9.39 -4.62 -30.37
N THR A 10 -8.29 -4.84 -29.63
CA THR A 10 -8.07 -6.07 -28.88
C THR A 10 -8.29 -5.81 -27.41
N VAL A 11 -9.26 -6.50 -26.80
CA VAL A 11 -9.50 -6.47 -25.36
C VAL A 11 -8.63 -7.54 -24.70
N ARG A 12 -7.94 -7.18 -23.62
CA ARG A 12 -7.15 -8.10 -22.80
C ARG A 12 -7.55 -7.92 -21.35
N THR A 13 -7.67 -9.03 -20.62
CA THR A 13 -7.79 -9.01 -19.17
C THR A 13 -6.40 -8.85 -18.57
N CYS A 14 -6.29 -8.01 -17.55
CA CYS A 14 -5.05 -7.71 -16.85
C CYS A 14 -5.31 -7.63 -15.36
N PHE A 15 -4.24 -7.73 -14.57
CA PHE A 15 -4.24 -7.49 -13.13
C PHE A 15 -3.67 -6.10 -12.87
N ALA A 16 -4.33 -5.36 -11.99
CA ALA A 16 -3.81 -4.13 -11.40
C ALA A 16 -3.75 -4.34 -9.88
N ILE A 17 -2.87 -3.61 -9.22
CA ILE A 17 -2.66 -3.70 -7.78
C ILE A 17 -3.23 -2.44 -7.14
N ASN A 18 -4.17 -2.62 -6.22
CA ASN A 18 -4.79 -1.54 -5.45
C ASN A 18 -4.62 -1.80 -3.95
N CYS A 19 -4.36 -0.75 -3.19
CA CYS A 19 -4.27 -0.82 -1.75
C CYS A 19 -5.67 -1.11 -1.19
N SER A 20 -5.80 -2.12 -0.33
CA SER A 20 -7.09 -2.50 0.26
C SER A 20 -7.70 -1.41 1.16
N ASP A 21 -6.92 -0.41 1.60
CA ASP A 21 -7.36 0.64 2.52
C ASP A 21 -7.63 1.97 1.84
N CYS A 22 -6.69 2.47 1.03
CA CYS A 22 -6.79 3.78 0.41
C CYS A 22 -7.11 3.75 -1.08
N ASP A 23 -7.25 2.54 -1.67
CA ASP A 23 -7.49 2.31 -3.11
C ASP A 23 -6.40 2.84 -4.05
N GLU A 24 -5.29 3.34 -3.49
CA GLU A 24 -4.09 3.74 -4.24
C GLU A 24 -3.67 2.62 -5.17
N THR A 25 -3.35 2.96 -6.42
CA THR A 25 -2.91 1.99 -7.42
C THR A 25 -1.40 1.94 -7.46
N LEU A 26 -0.81 0.76 -7.64
CA LEU A 26 0.61 0.66 -7.91
C LEU A 26 0.91 1.33 -9.26
N GLU A 27 1.82 2.30 -9.24
CA GLU A 27 2.24 3.04 -10.43
C GLU A 27 3.72 2.85 -10.73
N VAL A 28 4.06 2.89 -12.02
CA VAL A 28 5.44 2.95 -12.51
C VAL A 28 5.53 4.17 -13.41
N GLU A 29 6.48 5.07 -13.14
CA GLU A 29 6.64 6.34 -13.86
C GLU A 29 5.36 7.20 -13.92
N GLY A 30 4.54 7.16 -12.85
CA GLY A 30 3.31 7.96 -12.71
C GLY A 30 2.12 7.43 -13.51
N ALA A 31 2.13 6.16 -13.90
CA ALA A 31 1.01 5.51 -14.55
C ALA A 31 0.69 4.15 -13.89
N PRO A 32 -0.60 3.78 -13.78
CA PRO A 32 -1.00 2.45 -13.32
C PRO A 32 -0.30 1.35 -14.10
N VAL A 33 0.32 0.41 -13.39
CA VAL A 33 0.96 -0.76 -14.02
C VAL A 33 -0.04 -1.92 -14.12
N HIS A 34 0.00 -2.60 -15.26
CA HIS A 34 -0.89 -3.72 -15.57
C HIS A 34 -0.06 -4.99 -15.81
N PHE A 35 -0.49 -6.11 -15.24
CA PHE A 35 0.19 -7.39 -15.30
C PHE A 35 -0.62 -8.45 -16.03
N THR A 36 0.06 -9.40 -16.64
CA THR A 36 -0.56 -10.54 -17.34
C THR A 36 -0.92 -11.70 -16.40
N SER A 37 -0.37 -11.72 -15.19
CA SER A 37 -0.65 -12.74 -14.18
C SER A 37 -0.73 -12.12 -12.78
N ALA A 38 -1.42 -12.80 -11.87
CA ALA A 38 -1.47 -12.41 -10.46
C ALA A 38 -0.11 -12.57 -9.79
N ASP A 39 0.66 -13.61 -10.11
CA ASP A 39 2.00 -13.82 -9.57
C ASP A 39 2.97 -12.69 -9.92
N ASP A 40 2.96 -12.21 -11.18
CA ASP A 40 3.78 -11.07 -11.59
C ASP A 40 3.36 -9.80 -10.83
N ALA A 41 2.05 -9.59 -10.65
CA ALA A 41 1.51 -8.46 -9.94
C ALA A 41 1.92 -8.46 -8.46
N LEU A 42 1.83 -9.62 -7.80
CA LEU A 42 2.25 -9.80 -6.41
C LEU A 42 3.78 -9.68 -6.25
N SER A 43 4.56 -10.18 -7.22
CA SER A 43 6.01 -10.01 -7.21
C SER A 43 6.40 -8.54 -7.36
N ALA A 44 5.72 -7.80 -8.23
CA ALA A 44 5.93 -6.37 -8.40
C ALA A 44 5.53 -5.57 -7.15
N ALA A 45 4.40 -5.90 -6.52
CA ALA A 45 3.97 -5.29 -5.27
C ALA A 45 5.05 -5.46 -4.18
N ARG A 46 5.56 -6.70 -3.98
CA ARG A 46 6.65 -6.96 -3.02
C ARG A 46 7.93 -6.19 -3.37
N GLY A 47 8.26 -6.05 -4.65
CA GLY A 47 9.42 -5.29 -5.11
C GLY A 47 9.28 -3.77 -4.95
N ALA A 48 8.05 -3.27 -4.77
CA ALA A 48 7.73 -1.87 -4.51
C ALA A 48 7.47 -1.59 -3.01
N ASP A 49 7.87 -2.51 -2.13
CA ASP A 49 7.67 -2.44 -0.68
C ASP A 49 6.19 -2.45 -0.23
N TRP A 50 5.29 -2.91 -1.09
CA TRP A 50 3.91 -3.16 -0.69
C TRP A 50 3.83 -4.46 0.11
N MET A 51 2.94 -4.47 1.10
CA MET A 51 2.74 -5.62 1.96
C MET A 51 1.62 -6.50 1.43
N VAL A 52 1.94 -7.77 1.18
CA VAL A 52 0.97 -8.81 0.80
C VAL A 52 0.74 -9.70 2.01
N VAL A 53 -0.44 -9.62 2.62
CA VAL A 53 -0.82 -10.46 3.77
C VAL A 53 -1.77 -11.55 3.29
N ALA A 54 -1.20 -12.67 2.84
CA ALA A 54 -1.97 -13.76 2.23
C ALA A 54 -3.08 -14.31 3.12
N ALA A 55 -2.86 -14.42 4.43
CA ALA A 55 -3.84 -14.95 5.38
C ALA A 55 -5.09 -14.08 5.53
N LEU A 56 -4.96 -12.78 5.29
CA LEU A 56 -6.06 -11.80 5.41
C LEU A 56 -6.59 -11.36 4.04
N GLU A 57 -6.03 -11.89 2.94
CA GLU A 57 -6.34 -11.49 1.57
C GLU A 57 -6.24 -9.96 1.37
N VAL A 58 -5.35 -9.28 2.11
CA VAL A 58 -5.13 -7.84 1.98
C VAL A 58 -3.78 -7.54 1.34
N LEU A 59 -3.77 -6.44 0.60
CA LEU A 59 -2.59 -5.90 -0.03
C LEU A 59 -2.54 -4.40 0.29
N LEU A 60 -1.46 -3.94 0.91
CA LEU A 60 -1.37 -2.60 1.49
C LEU A 60 -0.18 -1.84 0.91
N CYS A 61 -0.38 -0.58 0.55
CA CYS A 61 0.70 0.33 0.19
C CYS A 61 1.57 0.65 1.42
N PRO A 62 2.82 1.10 1.22
CA PRO A 62 3.75 1.40 2.32
C PRO A 62 3.18 2.37 3.36
N GLU A 63 2.37 3.33 2.92
CA GLU A 63 1.74 4.30 3.82
C GLU A 63 0.68 3.65 4.72
N CYS A 64 -0.25 2.89 4.15
CA CYS A 64 -1.29 2.20 4.93
C CYS A 64 -0.71 1.13 5.87
N VAL A 65 0.39 0.47 5.47
CA VAL A 65 1.18 -0.40 6.35
C VAL A 65 1.62 0.35 7.60
N GLN A 66 2.23 1.53 7.42
CA GLN A 66 2.70 2.35 8.53
C GLN A 66 1.53 2.89 9.39
N GLN A 67 0.43 3.30 8.78
CA GLN A 67 -0.76 3.75 9.50
C GLN A 67 -1.37 2.64 10.36
N ARG A 68 -1.53 1.42 9.81
CA ARG A 68 -2.02 0.26 10.57
C ARG A 68 -1.09 -0.10 11.73
N ALA A 69 0.23 -0.12 11.49
CA ALA A 69 1.20 -0.38 12.55
C ALA A 69 1.10 0.65 13.69
N CYS A 70 0.99 1.94 13.35
CA CYS A 70 0.77 3.01 14.31
C CYS A 70 -0.52 2.82 15.11
N ALA A 71 -1.63 2.49 14.46
CA ALA A 71 -2.92 2.27 15.12
C ALA A 71 -2.90 1.09 16.09
N ALA A 72 -2.24 -0.02 15.72
CA ALA A 72 -2.14 -1.23 16.54
C ALA A 72 -1.21 -1.04 17.75
N LEU A 73 -0.08 -0.36 17.56
CA LEU A 73 0.96 -0.22 18.58
C LEU A 73 0.75 0.99 19.52
N GLY A 74 -0.14 1.89 19.13
CA GLY A 74 -0.31 3.20 19.75
C GLY A 74 0.79 4.18 19.32
N HIS A 75 0.52 5.46 19.56
CA HIS A 75 1.37 6.55 19.10
C HIS A 75 2.31 7.07 20.19
N THR A 76 3.43 7.64 19.75
CA THR A 76 4.33 8.42 20.60
C THR A 76 4.48 9.79 19.96
N TRP A 77 3.77 10.77 20.52
CA TRP A 77 3.77 12.14 20.03
C TRP A 77 4.84 12.96 20.75
N PRO A 78 5.53 13.87 20.05
CA PRO A 78 6.33 14.89 20.72
C PRO A 78 5.43 15.87 21.48
N ASP A 79 5.95 16.45 22.56
CA ASP A 79 5.24 17.49 23.32
C ASP A 79 5.02 18.73 22.44
N ASP A 80 6.09 19.20 21.79
CA ASP A 80 6.06 20.30 20.84
C ASP A 80 5.59 19.85 19.44
N PRO A 81 4.81 20.68 18.72
CA PRO A 81 4.37 20.37 17.36
C PRO A 81 5.52 20.45 16.35
N ASP A 82 5.48 19.58 15.34
CA ASP A 82 6.41 19.61 14.20
C ASP A 82 6.11 20.79 13.25
N ALA A 83 4.84 21.14 13.13
CA ALA A 83 4.39 22.28 12.35
C ALA A 83 3.10 22.87 12.93
N VAL A 84 2.88 24.15 12.68
CA VAL A 84 1.60 24.81 12.94
C VAL A 84 1.14 25.47 11.65
N ILE A 85 0.00 25.02 11.12
CA ILE A 85 -0.57 25.50 9.85
C ILE A 85 -1.96 26.02 10.13
N ASP A 86 -2.19 27.33 9.92
CA ASP A 86 -3.46 27.99 10.20
C ASP A 86 -4.00 27.74 11.62
N GLY A 87 -3.10 27.67 12.60
CA GLY A 87 -3.43 27.37 14.00
C GLY A 87 -3.66 25.88 14.30
N THR A 88 -3.55 25.00 13.31
CA THR A 88 -3.57 23.55 13.49
C THR A 88 -2.16 23.04 13.78
N GLU A 89 -1.98 22.44 14.95
CA GLU A 89 -0.72 21.78 15.33
C GLU A 89 -0.64 20.37 14.72
N LEU A 90 0.39 20.15 13.90
CA LEU A 90 0.72 18.85 13.32
C LEU A 90 1.83 18.20 14.14
N ARG A 91 1.63 16.92 14.46
CA ARG A 91 2.59 16.07 15.18
C ARG A 91 2.80 14.78 14.41
N TYR A 92 4.05 14.45 14.12
CA TYR A 92 4.39 13.15 13.54
C TYR A 92 4.76 12.17 14.66
N CYS A 93 4.29 10.93 14.53
CA CYS A 93 4.61 9.88 15.48
C CYS A 93 6.12 9.62 15.45
N ARG A 94 6.80 9.76 16.58
CA ARG A 94 8.26 9.55 16.70
C ARG A 94 8.66 8.09 16.84
N ARG A 95 7.69 7.21 17.09
CA ARG A 95 7.94 5.79 17.12
C ARG A 95 8.26 5.33 15.70
N GLU A 96 9.38 4.64 15.52
CA GLU A 96 9.65 3.90 14.30
C GLU A 96 8.65 2.74 14.17
N CYS A 97 7.46 3.05 13.67
CA CYS A 97 6.41 2.08 13.34
C CYS A 97 6.59 1.49 11.93
N GLY A 98 7.79 1.63 11.37
CA GLY A 98 8.12 1.14 10.03
C GLY A 98 8.06 -0.38 9.89
N GLU A 99 8.15 -0.83 8.63
CA GLU A 99 7.94 -2.17 8.08
C GLU A 99 8.48 -3.35 8.91
N GLN A 100 9.52 -3.14 9.72
CA GLN A 100 10.16 -4.13 10.57
C GLN A 100 9.16 -4.84 11.52
N LYS A 101 8.19 -4.12 12.11
CA LYS A 101 7.28 -4.73 13.10
C LYS A 101 6.08 -5.48 12.52
N LEU A 102 5.66 -5.20 11.29
CA LEU A 102 4.65 -6.02 10.62
C LEU A 102 5.25 -7.30 10.03
N ARG A 103 6.55 -7.28 9.68
CA ARG A 103 7.34 -8.49 9.45
C ARG A 103 7.43 -9.32 10.73
N ASP A 104 7.70 -8.70 11.88
CA ASP A 104 7.71 -9.39 13.18
C ASP A 104 6.31 -9.97 13.56
N ILE A 105 5.20 -9.31 13.20
CA ILE A 105 3.84 -9.87 13.36
C ILE A 105 3.63 -11.08 12.44
N ASN A 106 4.11 -11.04 11.20
CA ASN A 106 4.03 -12.18 10.27
C ASN A 106 4.90 -13.37 10.71
N ASP A 107 6.07 -13.13 11.32
CA ASP A 107 6.98 -14.18 11.78
C ASP A 107 6.53 -14.85 13.09
N GLN A 108 5.57 -14.26 13.82
CA GLN A 108 4.98 -14.87 15.02
C GLN A 108 3.81 -15.83 14.74
N GLU A 109 3.38 -15.98 13.48
CA GLU A 109 2.26 -16.89 13.10
C GLU A 109 2.66 -17.97 12.08
N ALA A 110 3.95 -18.24 11.89
CA ALA A 110 4.43 -19.44 11.20
C ALA A 110 4.56 -20.61 12.20
N PRO A 111 3.92 -21.77 11.98
CA PRO A 111 4.03 -22.94 12.86
C PRO A 111 5.42 -23.58 12.88
#